data_AF-A0A951CIM2-F1
#
_entry.id   AF-A0A951CIM2-F1
#
_cell.length_a   1.000
_cell.length_b   1.000
_cell.length_c   1.000
_cell.angle_alpha   90.00
_cell.angle_beta   90.00
_cell.angle_gamma   90.00
#
_symmetry.space_group_name_H-M   'P 1'
#
loop_
_entity.id
_entity.type
_entity.pdbx_description
1 polymer ?
#
loop_
_entity_poly.entity_id
_entity_poly.type
_entity_poly.pdbx_seq_one_letter_code
_entity_poly.pdbx_strand_id
1 'polypeptide(L)'
;MRIKRSLSAIIATIFIAAAVPLAASAQVSVGIGIGFNVGAPPPPLPYYSQPPAPFTNAIWTPGYWAWGPAGYYWVPGTWVQPPSVGLYWTPGYWGY
;
A
#
# COMPACT_ATOMS: atom_id res chain seq x y z
N MET A 1 -56.66 53.86 -5.53
CA MET A 1 -55.39 53.64 -6.29
C MET A 1 -54.21 53.14 -5.45
N ARG A 2 -54.07 53.52 -4.16
CA ARG A 2 -52.90 53.14 -3.33
C ARG A 2 -52.79 51.64 -3.00
N ILE A 3 -53.89 50.96 -2.67
CA ILE A 3 -53.92 49.52 -2.31
C ILE A 3 -53.62 48.59 -3.50
N LYS A 4 -54.10 48.92 -4.72
CA LYS A 4 -53.80 48.12 -5.92
C LYS A 4 -52.32 48.23 -6.32
N ARG A 5 -51.73 49.41 -6.13
CA ARG A 5 -50.29 49.66 -6.39
C ARG A 5 -49.39 48.96 -5.36
N SER A 6 -49.80 48.90 -4.09
CA SER A 6 -49.07 48.15 -3.06
C SER A 6 -49.16 46.63 -3.26
N LEU A 7 -50.29 46.11 -3.70
CA LEU A 7 -50.45 44.68 -4.00
C LEU A 7 -49.59 44.24 -5.20
N SER A 8 -49.59 45.03 -6.28
CA SER A 8 -48.70 44.79 -7.43
C SER A 8 -47.22 44.89 -7.08
N ALA A 9 -46.85 45.80 -6.17
CA ALA A 9 -45.47 45.92 -5.70
C ALA A 9 -45.05 44.68 -4.89
N ILE A 10 -45.91 44.15 -4.01
CA ILE A 10 -45.62 42.93 -3.23
C ILE A 10 -45.45 41.73 -4.16
N ILE A 11 -46.35 41.56 -5.14
CA ILE A 11 -46.26 40.46 -6.11
C ILE A 11 -44.98 40.55 -6.93
N ALA A 12 -44.60 41.75 -7.38
CA ALA A 12 -43.34 41.98 -8.09
C ALA A 12 -42.12 41.60 -7.25
N THR A 13 -42.09 41.96 -5.96
CA THR A 13 -40.98 41.63 -5.05
C THR A 13 -40.86 40.12 -4.81
N ILE A 14 -41.98 39.41 -4.66
CA ILE A 14 -41.97 37.94 -4.50
C ILE A 14 -41.45 37.26 -5.77
N PHE A 15 -41.88 37.73 -6.94
CA PHE A 15 -41.39 37.21 -8.22
C PHE A 15 -39.89 37.45 -8.40
N ILE A 16 -39.38 38.62 -8.01
CA ILE A 16 -37.95 38.93 -8.06
C ILE A 16 -37.17 38.04 -7.09
N ALA A 17 -37.67 37.82 -5.88
CA ALA A 17 -37.03 36.96 -4.90
C ALA A 17 -36.99 35.48 -5.35
N ALA A 18 -38.03 35.00 -6.04
CA ALA A 18 -38.10 33.64 -6.58
C ALA A 18 -37.21 33.43 -7.82
N ALA A 19 -36.82 34.50 -8.50
CA ALA A 19 -35.93 34.44 -9.67
C ALA A 19 -34.44 34.40 -9.29
N VAL A 20 -34.08 34.54 -8.01
CA VAL A 20 -32.70 34.44 -7.55
C VAL A 20 -32.29 32.96 -7.50
N PRO A 21 -31.26 32.53 -8.25
CA PRO A 21 -30.79 31.16 -8.20
C PRO A 21 -30.28 30.83 -6.79
N LEU A 22 -30.75 29.72 -6.22
CA LEU A 22 -30.16 29.18 -4.99
C LEU A 22 -28.77 28.63 -5.30
N ALA A 23 -27.81 28.91 -4.41
CA ALA A 23 -26.47 28.33 -4.53
C ALA A 23 -26.57 26.80 -4.43
N ALA A 24 -26.06 26.09 -5.44
CA ALA A 24 -25.98 24.63 -5.45
C ALA A 24 -24.57 24.19 -5.02
N SER A 25 -24.49 23.22 -4.11
CA SER A 25 -23.23 22.58 -3.74
C SER A 25 -22.96 21.37 -4.65
N ALA A 26 -21.78 21.35 -5.28
CA ALA A 26 -21.27 20.17 -5.98
C ALA A 26 -20.22 19.47 -5.10
N GLN A 27 -20.27 18.15 -5.02
CA GLN A 27 -19.25 17.34 -4.33
C GLN A 27 -18.54 16.42 -5.32
N VAL A 28 -17.23 16.27 -5.14
CA VAL A 28 -16.39 15.31 -5.85
C VAL A 28 -15.69 14.45 -4.80
N SER A 29 -15.83 13.13 -4.91
CA SER A 29 -15.10 12.17 -4.08
C SER A 29 -14.09 11.43 -4.95
N VAL A 30 -12.84 11.41 -4.50
CA VAL A 30 -11.75 10.69 -5.16
C VAL A 30 -11.22 9.66 -4.18
N GLY A 31 -11.48 8.38 -4.46
CA GLY A 31 -10.88 7.26 -3.74
C GLY A 31 -9.66 6.75 -4.50
N ILE A 32 -8.51 6.69 -3.85
CA ILE A 32 -7.29 6.07 -4.40
C ILE A 32 -7.10 4.73 -3.70
N GLY A 33 -7.34 3.64 -4.43
CA GLY A 33 -7.04 2.29 -3.97
C GLY A 33 -5.70 1.83 -4.50
N ILE A 34 -4.78 1.41 -3.63
CA ILE A 34 -3.52 0.76 -4.02
C ILE A 34 -3.68 -0.73 -3.76
N GLY A 35 -3.89 -1.50 -4.83
CA GLY A 35 -3.91 -2.96 -4.78
C GLY A 35 -2.55 -3.52 -5.12
N PHE A 36 -2.00 -4.39 -4.26
CA PHE A 36 -0.80 -5.16 -4.58
C PHE A 36 -1.25 -6.57 -5.00
N ASN A 37 -1.01 -6.93 -6.26
CA ASN A 37 -1.19 -8.30 -6.70
C ASN A 37 0.05 -9.10 -6.28
N VAL A 38 -0.02 -9.77 -5.14
CA VAL A 38 0.94 -10.83 -4.81
C VAL A 38 0.47 -12.03 -5.63
N GLY A 39 1.28 -12.49 -6.59
CA GLY A 39 0.90 -13.58 -7.49
C GLY A 39 0.61 -14.90 -6.77
N ALA A 40 0.60 -16.01 -7.52
CA ALA A 40 0.52 -17.35 -6.92
C ALA A 40 1.60 -17.52 -5.83
N PRO A 41 1.34 -18.23 -4.72
CA PRO A 41 2.31 -18.39 -3.63
C PRO A 41 3.60 -19.07 -4.10
N PRO A 42 4.72 -18.91 -3.36
CA PRO A 42 5.95 -19.63 -3.68
C PRO A 42 5.73 -21.15 -3.69
N PRO A 43 6.46 -21.89 -4.53
CA PRO A 43 6.40 -23.35 -4.51
C PRO A 43 6.82 -23.94 -3.14
N PRO A 44 6.52 -25.23 -2.89
CA PRO A 44 7.01 -25.93 -1.71
C PRO A 44 8.53 -25.80 -1.57
N LEU A 45 9.02 -25.73 -0.33
CA LEU A 45 10.44 -25.63 -0.06
C LEU A 45 11.21 -26.78 -0.74
N PRO A 46 12.26 -26.48 -1.54
CA PRO A 46 13.10 -27.52 -2.11
C PRO A 46 13.77 -28.32 -1.01
N TYR A 47 13.92 -29.62 -1.24
CA TYR A 47 14.81 -30.41 -0.41
C TYR A 47 16.24 -30.03 -0.76
N TYR A 48 16.97 -29.45 0.20
CA TYR A 48 18.37 -29.13 0.03
C TYR A 48 19.13 -29.51 1.30
N SER A 49 20.30 -30.14 1.13
CA SER A 49 21.18 -30.51 2.24
C SER A 49 22.14 -29.36 2.54
N GLN A 50 22.25 -28.98 3.81
CA GLN A 50 23.28 -28.03 4.25
C GLN A 50 24.67 -28.68 4.10
N PRO A 51 25.59 -28.08 3.31
CA PRO A 51 26.94 -28.61 3.16
C PRO A 51 27.76 -28.41 4.46
N PRO A 52 28.87 -29.15 4.63
CA PRO A 52 29.79 -28.93 5.74
C PRO A 52 30.27 -27.49 5.82
N ALA A 53 30.46 -26.98 7.05
CA ALA A 53 30.96 -25.64 7.27
C ALA A 53 32.40 -25.50 6.71
N PRO A 54 32.67 -24.51 5.85
CA PRO A 54 33.96 -24.35 5.20
C PRO A 54 35.05 -23.78 6.12
N PHE A 55 34.67 -23.12 7.22
CA PHE A 55 35.62 -22.52 8.18
C PHE A 55 35.00 -22.39 9.58
N THR A 56 35.87 -22.25 10.57
CA THR A 56 35.48 -22.02 11.97
C THR A 56 34.68 -20.73 12.09
N ASN A 57 33.61 -20.76 12.89
CA ASN A 57 32.68 -19.63 13.09
C ASN A 57 31.87 -19.21 11.86
N ALA A 58 31.84 -20.02 10.79
CA ALA A 58 30.86 -19.83 9.73
C ALA A 58 29.43 -19.93 10.30
N ILE A 59 28.57 -18.98 9.94
CA ILE A 59 27.15 -19.03 10.29
C ILE A 59 26.34 -19.37 9.04
N TRP A 60 25.40 -20.30 9.20
CA TRP A 60 24.52 -20.73 8.13
C TRP A 60 23.39 -19.72 7.92
N THR A 61 23.27 -19.18 6.71
CA THR A 61 22.09 -18.44 6.28
C THR A 61 21.22 -19.36 5.42
N PRO A 62 19.97 -19.66 5.83
CA PRO A 62 19.09 -20.54 5.08
C PRO A 62 18.70 -19.92 3.74
N GLY A 63 18.43 -20.77 2.75
CA GLY A 63 17.91 -20.34 1.46
C GLY A 63 16.52 -19.73 1.56
N TYR A 64 16.13 -18.99 0.51
CA TYR A 64 14.84 -18.31 0.45
C TYR A 64 14.29 -18.25 -0.97
N TRP A 65 12.98 -18.00 -1.08
CA TRP A 65 12.34 -17.70 -2.35
C TRP A 65 12.52 -16.22 -2.69
N ALA A 66 13.19 -15.95 -3.80
CA ALA A 66 13.27 -14.63 -4.40
C ALA A 66 12.23 -14.49 -5.53
N TRP A 67 11.78 -13.27 -5.81
CA TRP A 67 10.87 -12.97 -6.92
C TRP A 67 11.63 -12.25 -8.03
N GLY A 68 11.53 -12.75 -9.26
CA GLY A 68 12.16 -12.15 -10.44
C GLY A 68 11.19 -12.04 -11.63
N PRO A 69 11.68 -11.65 -12.83
CA PRO A 69 10.85 -11.47 -14.01
C PRO A 69 10.06 -12.72 -14.44
N ALA A 70 10.58 -13.91 -14.13
CA ALA A 70 9.95 -15.20 -14.43
C ALA A 70 9.18 -15.81 -13.24
N GLY A 71 8.97 -15.05 -12.15
CA GLY A 71 8.30 -15.50 -10.93
C GLY A 71 9.27 -15.90 -9.82
N TYR A 72 8.82 -16.79 -8.93
CA TYR A 72 9.62 -17.27 -7.81
C TYR A 72 10.79 -18.15 -8.27
N TYR A 73 11.99 -17.88 -7.74
CA TYR A 73 13.16 -18.73 -7.90
C TYR A 73 13.85 -18.94 -6.55
N TRP A 74 14.43 -20.12 -6.37
CA TRP A 74 15.07 -20.50 -5.10
C TRP A 74 16.51 -19.99 -5.06
N VAL A 75 16.85 -19.27 -4.00
CA VAL A 75 18.22 -18.88 -3.68
C VAL A 75 18.74 -19.86 -2.62
N PRO A 76 19.76 -20.69 -2.94
CA PRO A 76 20.34 -21.61 -1.95
C PRO A 76 20.90 -20.86 -0.75
N GLY A 77 20.84 -21.50 0.42
CA GLY A 77 21.51 -20.98 1.61
C GLY A 77 23.03 -20.98 1.44
N THR A 78 23.72 -20.19 2.26
CA THR A 78 25.17 -20.08 2.19
C THR A 78 25.79 -19.99 3.57
N TRP A 79 27.04 -20.42 3.67
CA TRP A 79 27.88 -20.12 4.82
C TRP A 79 28.42 -18.70 4.67
N VAL A 80 28.32 -17.90 5.73
CA VAL A 80 28.86 -16.53 5.76
C VAL A 80 29.69 -16.30 7.01
N GLN A 81 30.64 -15.38 6.93
CA GLN A 81 31.31 -14.85 8.10
C GLN A 81 30.42 -13.77 8.75
N PRO A 82 30.20 -13.81 10.07
CA PRO A 82 29.49 -12.75 10.76
C PRO A 82 30.18 -11.39 10.53
N PRO A 83 29.42 -10.29 10.39
CA PRO A 83 30.00 -8.96 10.19
C PRO A 83 30.88 -8.50 11.36
N SER A 84 30.54 -8.93 12.58
CA SER A 84 31.25 -8.65 13.82
C SER A 84 31.15 -9.83 14.78
N VAL A 85 32.10 -9.93 15.70
CA VAL A 85 32.07 -10.94 16.78
C VAL A 85 30.82 -10.74 17.64
N GLY A 86 30.16 -11.84 17.99
CA GLY A 86 28.97 -11.86 18.85
C GLY A 86 27.64 -11.65 18.12
N LEU A 87 27.65 -11.40 16.81
CA LEU A 87 26.42 -11.33 16.02
C LEU A 87 25.98 -12.73 15.55
N TYR A 88 24.69 -13.00 15.69
CA TYR A 88 24.01 -14.16 15.17
C TYR A 88 23.11 -13.77 14.00
N TRP A 89 22.93 -14.71 13.08
CA TRP A 89 21.98 -14.55 11.99
C TRP A 89 20.56 -14.82 12.47
N THR A 90 19.71 -13.81 12.36
CA THR A 90 18.26 -13.94 12.41
C THR A 90 17.76 -13.78 10.98
N PRO A 91 16.77 -14.55 10.50
CA PRO A 91 16.25 -14.36 9.15
C PRO A 91 15.90 -12.89 8.84
N GLY A 92 16.72 -12.26 7.99
CA GLY A 92 16.58 -10.86 7.56
C GLY A 92 17.51 -9.85 8.24
N TYR A 93 18.20 -10.17 9.35
CA TYR A 93 19.11 -9.23 10.03
C TYR A 93 20.12 -9.90 10.99
N TRP A 94 21.14 -9.13 11.41
CA TRP A 94 22.13 -9.55 12.40
C TRP A 94 21.79 -9.00 13.79
N GLY A 95 21.86 -9.82 14.84
CA GLY A 95 21.51 -9.43 16.22
C GLY A 95 22.17 -10.30 17.29
N TYR A 96 21.78 -10.09 18.54
CA TYR A 96 22.27 -10.78 19.75
C TYR A 96 21.15 -11.49 20.51
#